data_AF-A0A6D2K7Y4-F1
#
_entry.id   AF-A0A6D2K7Y4-F1
#
_cell.length_a   1.000
_cell.length_b   1.000
_cell.length_c   1.000
_cell.angle_alpha   90.00
_cell.angle_beta   90.00
_cell.angle_gamma   90.00
#
_symmetry.space_group_name_H-M   'P 1'
#
loop_
_entity.id
_entity.type
_entity.pdbx_description
1 polymer ?
#
loop_
_entity_poly.entity_id
_entity_poly.type
_entity_poly.pdbx_seq_one_letter_code
_entity_poly.pdbx_strand_id
1 'polypeptide(L)'
;MPTHVMSCFRLPKGVTNKLTSAVTNFWWSTNTQTRGMHWLAWRKLCRHKTDSGLGFRVIEDFNTALLAKQLWRLIDNPDSLFAKVFKGRYFRNSSPLDPIRSYSPSYGWQSIVSARPLVYKELIKRVGSGSSISVWYDPWISDSRPRPAICKGINYYPHLTVNQLINSQTSTWNRPLLLQLFESDEVTLIAGIPVATGYKPDSWGWHFTTSGRYTVKSGYSVLQELSDEGTLPVFGPDVRRLQAQSWKVKCTTKLQHFLWQIISGCLSVGARLCSREMRVDPQCVRCSMGDETINHMLFECPPARQAWALSPIPTPPQYFPTDALFSNMAHLFWNLPDNEDMMMYPWLLWYIWKARNYKVFSNDDHNPQDVMESALTEARAWAAAQTVDGDWKITENRAGLGWYNFDPESGSILIGARNLRRGLSPLQTELEALVWAMQSMLLHNKRRMNFQTDCAQLVKMVSKPTEWPAFAILLEEVEKCRMMFQAFSLSHIPRTNNTKADKLARSARAQPHDVYYINSVPPVSLPEPV
;
A
#
# COMPACT_ATOMS: atom_id res chain seq x y z
N MET A 1 4.95 -12.50 9.32
CA MET A 1 4.08 -12.38 10.52
C MET A 1 3.38 -13.71 10.77
N PRO A 2 3.26 -14.19 12.02
CA PRO A 2 2.64 -15.49 12.35
C PRO A 2 1.10 -15.41 12.32
N THR A 3 0.54 -15.15 11.14
CA THR A 3 -0.89 -14.84 10.94
C THR A 3 -1.83 -15.94 11.44
N HIS A 4 -1.46 -17.21 11.23
CA HIS A 4 -2.26 -18.35 11.68
C HIS A 4 -2.43 -18.35 13.21
N VAL A 5 -1.33 -18.23 13.95
CA VAL A 5 -1.36 -18.19 15.43
C VAL A 5 -2.16 -16.99 15.93
N MET A 6 -1.93 -15.81 15.36
CA MET A 6 -2.68 -14.59 15.71
C MET A 6 -4.17 -14.66 15.36
N SER A 7 -4.58 -15.56 14.47
CA SER A 7 -6.00 -15.74 14.15
C SER A 7 -6.75 -16.61 15.16
N CYS A 8 -6.01 -17.40 15.94
CA CYS A 8 -6.57 -18.31 16.94
C CYS A 8 -6.34 -17.81 18.38
N PHE A 9 -5.24 -17.10 18.62
CA PHE A 9 -4.77 -16.74 19.95
C PHE A 9 -4.37 -15.28 20.05
N ARG A 10 -4.64 -14.69 21.21
CA ARG A 10 -4.09 -13.40 21.62
C ARG A 10 -2.62 -13.63 21.95
N LEU A 11 -1.72 -12.91 21.31
CA LEU A 11 -0.31 -12.98 21.66
C LEU A 11 -0.07 -12.19 22.95
N PRO A 12 0.75 -12.70 23.88
CA PRO A 12 1.13 -11.94 25.06
C PRO A 12 1.83 -10.64 24.67
N LYS A 13 1.58 -9.54 25.41
CA LYS A 13 2.15 -8.22 25.13
C LYS A 13 3.69 -8.24 25.05
N GLY A 14 4.35 -9.04 25.88
CA GLY A 14 5.81 -9.20 25.82
C GLY A 14 6.29 -9.78 24.48
N VAL A 15 5.53 -10.69 23.87
CA VAL A 15 5.86 -11.28 22.55
C VAL A 15 5.60 -10.27 21.44
N THR A 16 4.47 -9.57 21.46
CA THR A 16 4.17 -8.53 20.45
C THR A 16 5.20 -7.42 20.50
N ASN A 17 5.63 -6.99 21.69
CA ASN A 17 6.68 -5.99 21.85
C ASN A 17 8.03 -6.47 21.31
N LYS A 18 8.43 -7.71 21.60
CA LYS A 18 9.67 -8.28 21.05
C LYS A 18 9.65 -8.35 19.52
N LEU A 19 8.52 -8.77 18.94
CA LEU A 19 8.35 -8.80 17.49
C LEU A 19 8.39 -7.39 16.88
N THR A 20 7.68 -6.43 17.48
CA THR A 20 7.73 -5.03 17.04
C THR A 20 9.15 -4.47 17.13
N SER A 21 9.87 -4.70 18.22
CA SER A 21 11.27 -4.29 18.37
C SER A 21 12.17 -4.92 17.32
N ALA A 22 12.02 -6.21 17.03
CA ALA A 22 12.81 -6.88 15.99
C ALA A 22 12.60 -6.27 14.60
N VAL A 23 11.34 -6.02 14.20
CA VAL A 23 11.03 -5.38 12.92
C VAL A 23 11.53 -3.93 12.89
N THR A 24 11.36 -3.20 13.99
CA THR A 24 11.77 -1.80 14.09
C THR A 24 13.31 -1.67 14.01
N ASN A 25 14.04 -2.55 14.70
CA ASN A 25 15.50 -2.59 14.65
C ASN A 25 16.01 -3.00 13.28
N PHE A 26 15.38 -3.99 12.64
CA PHE A 26 15.71 -4.37 11.27
C PHE A 26 15.53 -3.19 10.29
N TRP A 27 14.50 -2.37 10.52
CA TRP A 27 14.21 -1.24 9.66
C TRP A 27 15.19 -0.06 9.84
N TRP A 28 15.53 0.28 11.09
CA TRP A 28 16.35 1.46 11.38
C TRP A 28 17.84 1.16 11.53
N SER A 29 18.24 -0.10 11.73
CA SER A 29 19.64 -0.47 11.92
C SER A 29 20.25 -1.11 10.68
N THR A 30 21.45 -0.65 10.33
CA THR A 30 22.29 -1.24 9.28
C THR A 30 23.24 -2.31 9.81
N ASN A 31 23.47 -2.39 11.13
CA ASN A 31 24.36 -3.37 11.76
C ASN A 31 23.73 -3.96 13.03
N THR A 32 23.97 -5.24 13.31
CA THR A 32 23.43 -5.95 14.48
C THR A 32 24.01 -5.43 15.81
N GLN A 33 25.17 -4.76 15.77
CA GLN A 33 25.89 -4.30 16.97
C GLN A 33 25.50 -2.88 17.43
N THR A 34 24.96 -2.04 16.54
CA THR A 34 24.61 -0.65 16.86
C THR A 34 23.10 -0.44 16.82
N ARG A 35 22.55 0.35 17.75
CA ARG A 35 21.16 0.80 17.65
C ARG A 35 21.07 1.91 16.61
N GLY A 36 20.40 1.64 15.50
CA GLY A 36 20.07 2.66 14.50
C GLY A 36 19.15 3.74 15.05
N MET A 37 19.22 4.95 14.49
CA MET A 37 18.36 6.07 14.91
C MET A 37 16.94 5.90 14.40
N HIS A 38 15.96 5.95 15.31
CA HIS A 38 14.54 5.88 14.96
C HIS A 38 14.04 7.27 14.57
N TRP A 39 13.97 7.54 13.26
CA TRP A 39 13.61 8.88 12.78
C TRP A 39 12.14 9.25 13.03
N LEU A 40 11.26 8.26 13.01
CA LEU A 40 9.82 8.39 13.24
C LEU A 40 9.32 7.36 14.25
N ALA A 41 8.26 7.72 14.97
CA ALA A 41 7.54 6.80 15.83
C ALA A 41 6.99 5.62 15.03
N TRP A 42 7.10 4.40 15.58
CA TRP A 42 6.68 3.17 14.90
C TRP A 42 5.21 3.21 14.44
N ARG A 43 4.30 3.75 15.28
CA ARG A 43 2.88 3.91 14.92
C ARG A 43 2.67 4.78 13.67
N LYS A 44 3.49 5.82 13.44
CA LYS A 44 3.41 6.63 12.20
C LYS A 44 3.79 5.80 10.97
N LEU A 45 4.80 4.93 11.08
CA LEU A 45 5.17 4.02 10.00
C LEU A 45 4.10 2.96 9.73
N CYS A 46 3.30 2.59 10.73
CA CYS A 46 2.21 1.63 10.57
C CYS A 46 0.96 2.19 9.88
N ARG A 47 0.89 3.50 9.65
CA ARG A 47 -0.21 4.10 8.87
C ARG A 47 -0.14 3.68 7.41
N HIS A 48 -1.25 3.79 6.70
CA HIS A 48 -1.29 3.51 5.27
C HIS A 48 -0.45 4.54 4.49
N LYS A 49 0.02 4.19 3.29
CA LYS A 49 0.82 5.08 2.44
C LYS A 49 0.07 6.36 2.04
N THR A 50 -1.26 6.30 1.95
CA THR A 50 -2.12 7.47 1.73
C THR A 50 -2.18 8.40 2.94
N ASP A 51 -1.87 7.86 4.12
CA ASP A 51 -2.02 8.53 5.41
C ASP A 51 -0.65 8.73 6.05
N SER A 52 0.37 9.06 5.23
CA SER A 52 1.76 9.34 5.61
C SER A 52 2.65 8.19 6.09
N GLY A 53 2.14 6.95 6.19
CA GLY A 53 2.91 5.82 6.70
C GLY A 53 3.57 4.94 5.63
N LEU A 54 4.10 3.79 6.07
CA LEU A 54 4.73 2.77 5.23
C LEU A 54 3.87 1.51 5.06
N GLY A 55 2.73 1.43 5.74
CA GLY A 55 1.84 0.27 5.72
C GLY A 55 2.29 -0.89 6.59
N PHE A 56 3.24 -0.68 7.51
CA PHE A 56 3.55 -1.67 8.54
C PHE A 56 2.33 -1.92 9.44
N ARG A 57 2.34 -3.04 10.16
CA ARG A 57 1.23 -3.38 11.06
C ARG A 57 1.65 -3.22 12.51
N VAL A 58 0.80 -2.55 13.29
CA VAL A 58 0.84 -2.69 14.74
C VAL A 58 0.37 -4.11 15.05
N ILE A 59 1.27 -4.94 15.55
CA ILE A 59 1.03 -6.39 15.72
C ILE A 59 -0.13 -6.64 16.67
N GLU A 60 -0.22 -5.86 17.74
CA GLU A 60 -1.30 -5.97 18.72
C GLU A 60 -2.68 -5.68 18.09
N ASP A 61 -2.80 -4.56 17.37
CA ASP A 61 -4.04 -4.16 16.69
C ASP A 61 -4.42 -5.17 15.60
N PHE A 62 -3.43 -5.67 14.85
CA PHE A 62 -3.65 -6.69 13.82
C PHE A 62 -4.12 -8.03 14.41
N ASN A 63 -3.57 -8.44 15.54
CA ASN A 63 -4.01 -9.63 16.26
C ASN A 63 -5.44 -9.45 16.80
N THR A 64 -5.79 -8.28 17.34
CA THR A 64 -7.18 -7.96 17.75
C THR A 64 -8.13 -8.05 16.56
N ALA A 65 -7.77 -7.46 15.42
CA ALA A 65 -8.61 -7.47 14.22
C ALA A 65 -8.84 -8.89 13.65
N LEU A 66 -7.84 -9.78 13.76
CA LEU A 66 -7.98 -11.18 13.37
C LEU A 66 -8.92 -11.95 14.33
N LEU A 67 -8.79 -11.73 15.63
CA LEU A 67 -9.65 -12.36 16.64
C LEU A 67 -11.09 -11.86 16.55
N ALA A 68 -11.30 -10.57 16.27
CA ALA A 68 -12.62 -10.01 15.97
C ALA A 68 -13.27 -10.68 14.75
N LYS A 69 -12.50 -11.12 13.75
CA LYS A 69 -13.05 -11.91 12.63
C LYS A 69 -13.59 -13.26 13.11
N GLN A 70 -12.93 -13.92 14.04
CA GLN A 70 -13.43 -15.18 14.60
C GLN A 70 -14.68 -14.95 15.45
N LEU A 71 -14.71 -13.87 16.24
CA LEU A 71 -15.91 -13.48 16.98
C LEU A 71 -17.07 -13.19 16.02
N TRP A 72 -16.83 -12.47 14.92
CA TRP A 72 -17.83 -12.21 13.89
C TRP A 72 -18.38 -13.49 13.26
N ARG A 73 -17.55 -14.51 13.02
CA ARG A 73 -18.00 -15.81 12.48
C ARG A 73 -18.99 -16.52 13.40
N LEU A 74 -18.89 -16.33 14.72
CA LEU A 74 -19.86 -16.88 15.68
C LEU A 74 -21.24 -16.21 15.56
N ILE A 75 -21.28 -14.96 15.08
CA ILE A 75 -22.50 -14.16 14.89
C ILE A 75 -23.11 -14.45 13.51
N ASP A 76 -22.30 -14.36 12.46
CA ASP A 76 -22.73 -14.41 11.06
C ASP A 76 -22.98 -15.83 10.54
N ASN A 77 -22.34 -16.85 11.14
CA ASN A 77 -22.46 -18.25 10.70
C ASN A 77 -22.73 -19.20 11.90
N PRO A 78 -23.89 -19.05 12.57
CA PRO A 78 -24.22 -19.80 13.78
C PRO A 78 -24.31 -21.31 13.55
N ASP A 79 -24.57 -21.75 12.31
CA ASP A 79 -24.70 -23.16 11.97
C ASP A 79 -23.39 -23.89 11.71
N SER A 80 -22.29 -23.15 11.61
CA SER A 80 -20.97 -23.74 11.43
C SER A 80 -20.58 -24.62 12.62
N LEU A 81 -19.80 -25.68 12.37
CA LEU A 81 -19.28 -26.54 13.45
C LEU A 81 -18.56 -25.72 14.53
N PHE A 82 -17.78 -24.72 14.09
CA PHE A 82 -17.12 -23.77 14.96
C PHE A 82 -18.10 -23.05 15.90
N ALA A 83 -19.17 -22.47 15.36
CA ALA A 83 -20.17 -21.77 16.17
C ALA A 83 -20.96 -22.73 17.09
N LYS A 84 -21.37 -23.90 16.60
CA LYS A 84 -22.11 -24.90 17.40
C LYS A 84 -21.30 -25.39 18.61
N VAL A 85 -20.02 -25.72 18.42
CA VAL A 85 -19.13 -26.18 19.49
C VAL A 85 -18.91 -25.07 20.53
N PHE A 86 -18.60 -23.85 20.09
CA PHE A 86 -18.37 -22.73 21.00
C PHE A 86 -19.64 -22.31 21.73
N LYS A 87 -20.80 -22.29 21.07
CA LYS A 87 -22.10 -22.02 21.69
C LYS A 87 -22.40 -23.06 22.78
N GLY A 88 -22.28 -24.35 22.46
CA GLY A 88 -22.56 -25.43 23.40
C GLY A 88 -21.71 -25.40 24.67
N ARG A 89 -20.45 -24.94 24.56
CA ARG A 89 -19.48 -24.89 25.67
C ARG A 89 -19.47 -23.57 26.44
N TYR A 90 -19.60 -22.43 25.76
CA TYR A 90 -19.35 -21.12 26.38
C TYR A 90 -20.58 -20.23 26.48
N PHE A 91 -21.51 -20.26 25.51
CA PHE A 91 -22.64 -19.32 25.44
C PHE A 91 -23.96 -19.99 25.04
N ARG A 92 -24.32 -21.09 25.71
CA ARG A 92 -25.43 -21.95 25.29
C ARG A 92 -26.75 -21.19 25.12
N ASN A 93 -27.04 -20.29 26.06
CA ASN A 93 -28.28 -19.51 26.15
C ASN A 93 -28.02 -17.99 26.09
N SER A 94 -26.91 -17.58 25.47
CA SER A 94 -26.52 -16.17 25.38
C SER A 94 -25.93 -15.85 24.01
N SER A 95 -25.70 -14.57 23.75
CA SER A 95 -24.97 -14.08 22.59
C SER A 95 -23.46 -14.15 22.85
N PRO A 96 -22.62 -14.44 21.84
CA PRO A 96 -21.16 -14.32 21.98
C PRO A 96 -20.69 -12.88 22.31
N LEU A 97 -21.56 -11.88 22.18
CA LEU A 97 -21.33 -10.50 22.58
C LEU A 97 -21.65 -10.23 24.07
N ASP A 98 -22.38 -11.11 24.74
CA ASP A 98 -22.75 -10.90 26.14
C ASP A 98 -21.52 -11.05 27.05
N PRO A 99 -21.51 -10.42 28.24
CA PRO A 99 -20.50 -10.68 29.28
C PRO A 99 -20.67 -12.10 29.85
N ILE A 100 -20.11 -13.07 29.13
CA ILE A 100 -20.16 -14.48 29.47
C ILE A 100 -19.14 -14.79 30.57
N ARG A 101 -19.63 -15.19 31.75
CA ARG A 101 -18.80 -15.81 32.79
C ARG A 101 -18.73 -17.31 32.53
N SER A 102 -17.57 -17.81 32.12
CA SER A 102 -17.31 -19.24 31.95
C SER A 102 -16.44 -19.74 33.09
N TYR A 103 -16.79 -20.89 33.67
CA TYR A 103 -15.95 -21.59 34.65
C TYR A 103 -14.85 -22.33 33.86
N SER A 104 -13.59 -21.90 33.99
CA SER A 104 -12.43 -22.42 33.23
C SER A 104 -12.47 -22.24 31.70
N PRO A 105 -12.51 -20.99 31.21
CA PRO A 105 -12.48 -20.72 29.77
C PRO A 105 -11.14 -21.13 29.14
N SER A 106 -11.17 -21.72 27.94
CA SER A 106 -9.93 -21.99 27.22
C SER A 106 -9.24 -20.68 26.80
N TYR A 107 -7.92 -20.73 26.64
CA TYR A 107 -7.15 -19.57 26.17
C TYR A 107 -7.62 -19.06 24.80
N GLY A 108 -8.02 -19.97 23.91
CA GLY A 108 -8.60 -19.60 22.61
C GLY A 108 -9.93 -18.84 22.75
N TRP A 109 -10.80 -19.25 23.67
CA TRP A 109 -12.04 -18.52 23.95
C TRP A 109 -11.76 -17.14 24.55
N GLN A 110 -10.89 -17.06 25.56
CA GLN A 110 -10.46 -15.78 26.13
C GLN A 110 -9.87 -14.84 25.06
N SER A 111 -9.10 -15.41 24.12
CA SER A 111 -8.53 -14.67 22.99
C SER A 111 -9.62 -14.08 22.09
N ILE A 112 -10.61 -14.87 21.69
CA ILE A 112 -11.72 -14.40 20.85
C ILE A 112 -12.52 -13.30 21.56
N VAL A 113 -12.88 -13.52 22.84
CA VAL A 113 -13.65 -12.57 23.64
C VAL A 113 -12.87 -11.27 23.90
N SER A 114 -11.54 -11.31 23.94
CA SER A 114 -10.72 -10.09 24.11
C SER A 114 -10.94 -9.06 22.99
N ALA A 115 -11.39 -9.49 21.80
CA ALA A 115 -11.68 -8.60 20.68
C ALA A 115 -13.12 -8.06 20.68
N ARG A 116 -13.94 -8.45 21.66
CA ARG A 116 -15.33 -8.04 21.78
C ARG A 116 -15.54 -6.52 21.84
N PRO A 117 -14.73 -5.71 22.57
CA PRO A 117 -14.93 -4.26 22.60
C PRO A 117 -14.90 -3.62 21.20
N LEU A 118 -14.02 -4.10 20.32
CA LEU A 118 -13.94 -3.64 18.93
C LEU A 118 -15.21 -3.98 18.16
N VAL A 119 -15.72 -5.21 18.30
CA VAL A 119 -16.91 -5.64 17.56
C VAL A 119 -18.15 -4.93 18.10
N TYR A 120 -18.29 -4.85 19.42
CA TYR A 120 -19.46 -4.30 20.11
C TYR A 120 -19.68 -2.81 19.85
N LYS A 121 -18.62 -1.99 19.94
CA LYS A 121 -18.72 -0.52 19.75
C LYS A 121 -19.18 -0.13 18.34
N GLU A 122 -18.90 -0.99 17.37
CA GLU A 122 -18.99 -0.69 15.93
C GLU A 122 -20.05 -1.52 15.19
N LEU A 123 -20.85 -2.26 15.96
CA LEU A 123 -21.97 -3.05 15.47
C LEU A 123 -23.18 -2.14 15.19
N ILE A 124 -23.85 -2.40 14.06
CA ILE A 124 -25.12 -1.75 13.72
C ILE A 124 -26.20 -2.82 13.57
N LYS A 125 -27.40 -2.60 14.12
CA LYS A 125 -28.58 -3.42 13.81
C LYS A 125 -29.16 -3.00 12.47
N ARG A 126 -29.25 -3.96 11.54
CA ARG A 126 -29.85 -3.77 10.22
C ARG A 126 -31.32 -4.13 10.28
N VAL A 127 -32.15 -3.16 9.93
CA VAL A 127 -33.61 -3.29 9.92
C VAL A 127 -34.04 -4.31 8.86
N GLY A 128 -34.63 -5.40 9.32
CA GLY A 128 -35.38 -6.35 8.51
C GLY A 128 -36.86 -6.16 8.79
N SER A 129 -37.38 -6.87 9.79
CA SER A 129 -38.75 -6.74 10.28
C SER A 129 -38.91 -5.56 11.24
N GLY A 130 -37.82 -5.16 11.90
CA GLY A 130 -37.79 -4.12 12.93
C GLY A 130 -38.36 -4.57 14.28
N SER A 131 -38.78 -5.82 14.41
CA SER A 131 -39.49 -6.33 15.60
C SER A 131 -38.56 -6.64 16.77
N SER A 132 -37.26 -6.83 16.52
CA SER A 132 -36.25 -7.11 17.55
C SER A 132 -35.31 -5.93 17.80
N ILE A 133 -35.63 -4.76 17.25
CA ILE A 133 -34.83 -3.54 17.34
C ILE A 133 -35.58 -2.54 18.21
N SER A 134 -35.02 -2.23 19.37
CA SER A 134 -35.47 -1.11 20.19
C SER A 134 -34.97 0.20 19.58
N VAL A 135 -35.89 1.14 19.41
CA VAL A 135 -35.60 2.46 18.83
C VAL A 135 -34.55 3.21 19.66
N TRP A 136 -34.61 3.08 20.98
CA TRP A 136 -33.88 3.93 21.93
C TRP A 136 -32.61 3.30 22.51
N TYR A 137 -32.46 1.97 22.41
CA TYR A 137 -31.34 1.27 23.04
C TYR A 137 -30.41 0.56 22.06
N ASP A 138 -30.90 0.19 20.87
CA ASP A 138 -30.09 -0.51 19.89
C ASP A 138 -29.41 0.45 18.92
N PRO A 139 -28.18 0.16 18.45
CA PRO A 139 -27.49 1.00 17.49
C PRO A 139 -27.99 0.71 16.07
N TRP A 140 -29.09 1.31 15.62
CA TRP A 140 -29.68 1.06 14.29
C TRP A 140 -29.61 2.26 13.33
N ILE A 141 -29.18 3.43 13.82
CA ILE A 141 -28.97 4.63 13.00
C ILE A 141 -27.53 4.65 12.50
N SER A 142 -27.37 4.80 11.19
CA SER A 142 -26.08 4.88 10.51
C SER A 142 -25.63 6.34 10.38
N ASP A 143 -25.06 6.87 11.45
CA ASP A 143 -24.39 8.19 11.50
C ASP A 143 -22.86 8.01 11.36
N SER A 144 -22.03 8.96 11.83
CA SER A 144 -20.57 8.86 11.94
C SER A 144 -20.10 7.60 12.71
N ARG A 145 -20.88 7.17 13.70
CA ARG A 145 -20.77 5.89 14.39
C ARG A 145 -22.19 5.34 14.64
N PRO A 146 -22.38 4.00 14.72
CA PRO A 146 -23.67 3.40 15.02
C PRO A 146 -24.21 3.88 16.38
N ARG A 147 -25.48 4.32 16.39
CA ARG A 147 -26.13 4.80 17.61
C ARG A 147 -27.64 4.52 17.61
N PRO A 148 -28.29 4.55 18.78
CA PRO A 148 -29.74 4.60 18.86
C PRO A 148 -30.30 5.91 18.30
N ALA A 149 -31.61 5.92 18.08
CA ALA A 149 -32.31 7.11 17.63
C ALA A 149 -32.40 8.14 18.77
N ILE A 150 -32.35 9.43 18.42
CA ILE A 150 -32.41 10.54 19.37
C ILE A 150 -33.83 11.09 19.43
N CYS A 151 -34.49 11.02 20.59
CA CYS A 151 -35.87 11.49 20.73
C CYS A 151 -35.97 13.02 20.72
N LYS A 152 -37.11 13.52 20.23
CA LYS A 152 -37.53 14.90 20.40
C LYS A 152 -38.16 15.07 21.78
N GLY A 153 -37.45 15.72 22.70
CA GLY A 153 -37.95 15.99 24.05
C GLY A 153 -37.99 14.75 24.96
N ILE A 154 -39.08 14.58 25.72
CA ILE A 154 -39.23 13.48 26.69
C ILE A 154 -39.70 12.21 25.97
N ASN A 155 -39.05 11.07 26.26
CA ASN A 155 -39.43 9.78 25.69
C ASN A 155 -40.66 9.18 26.41
N TYR A 156 -41.82 9.24 25.76
CA TYR A 156 -43.08 8.66 26.26
C TYR A 156 -43.25 7.16 25.94
N TYR A 157 -42.39 6.57 25.10
CA TYR A 157 -42.52 5.20 24.61
C TYR A 157 -41.22 4.40 24.82
N PRO A 158 -40.87 4.03 26.05
CA PRO A 158 -39.57 3.40 26.36
C PRO A 158 -39.36 2.05 25.66
N HIS A 159 -40.43 1.36 25.28
CA HIS A 159 -40.38 0.04 24.62
C HIS A 159 -40.69 0.09 23.12
N LEU A 160 -40.61 1.28 22.50
CA LEU A 160 -40.87 1.45 21.08
C LEU A 160 -39.90 0.61 20.23
N THR A 161 -40.45 -0.18 19.31
CA THR A 161 -39.69 -1.01 18.37
C THR A 161 -39.76 -0.43 16.96
N VAL A 162 -38.73 -0.70 16.14
CA VAL A 162 -38.63 -0.11 14.79
C VAL A 162 -39.80 -0.53 13.88
N ASN A 163 -40.34 -1.74 14.04
CA ASN A 163 -41.51 -2.18 13.28
C ASN A 163 -42.76 -1.30 13.50
N GLN A 164 -42.89 -0.64 14.65
CA GLN A 164 -44.01 0.26 14.95
C GLN A 164 -43.89 1.61 14.22
N LEU A 165 -42.69 1.92 13.72
CA LEU A 165 -42.43 3.08 12.87
C LEU A 165 -42.65 2.79 11.37
N ILE A 166 -42.93 1.53 11.02
CA ILE A 166 -43.12 1.07 9.64
C ILE A 166 -44.60 0.79 9.39
N ASN A 167 -45.14 1.29 8.27
CA ASN A 167 -46.47 0.94 7.81
C ASN A 167 -46.42 -0.44 7.13
N SER A 168 -47.12 -1.41 7.72
CA SER A 168 -47.16 -2.81 7.28
C SER A 168 -47.82 -3.01 5.91
N GLN A 169 -48.74 -2.13 5.50
CA GLN A 169 -49.46 -2.25 4.24
C GLN A 169 -48.63 -1.71 3.07
N THR A 170 -47.93 -0.60 3.28
CA THR A 170 -47.19 0.09 2.22
C THR A 170 -45.69 -0.26 2.22
N SER A 171 -45.20 -0.96 3.25
CA SER A 171 -43.76 -1.20 3.47
C SER A 171 -42.94 0.10 3.43
N THR A 172 -43.49 1.18 3.99
CA THR A 172 -42.83 2.50 4.06
C THR A 172 -42.81 3.02 5.49
N TRP A 173 -41.89 3.93 5.79
CA TRP A 173 -41.84 4.62 7.07
C TRP A 173 -43.10 5.45 7.32
N ASN A 174 -43.65 5.37 8.53
CA ASN A 174 -44.75 6.21 9.00
C ASN A 174 -44.24 7.64 9.27
N ARG A 175 -44.11 8.44 8.21
CA ARG A 175 -43.59 9.81 8.28
C ARG A 175 -44.30 10.71 9.31
N PRO A 176 -45.65 10.72 9.42
CA PRO A 176 -46.33 11.48 10.46
C PRO A 176 -45.85 11.14 11.87
N LEU A 177 -45.71 9.85 12.18
CA LEU A 177 -45.21 9.40 13.48
C LEU A 177 -43.73 9.76 13.69
N LEU A 178 -42.91 9.66 12.64
CA LEU A 178 -41.50 10.07 12.72
C LEU A 178 -41.35 11.56 13.06
N LEU A 179 -42.12 12.43 12.38
CA LEU A 179 -42.08 13.88 12.64
C LEU A 179 -42.57 14.27 14.03
N GLN A 180 -43.41 13.43 14.65
CA GLN A 180 -43.85 13.62 16.03
C GLN A 180 -42.76 13.23 17.04
N LEU A 181 -41.99 12.18 16.77
CA LEU A 181 -41.06 11.58 17.72
C LEU A 181 -39.60 12.06 17.59
N PHE A 182 -39.21 12.58 16.44
CA PHE A 182 -37.82 12.91 16.10
C PHE A 182 -37.69 14.32 15.49
N GLU A 183 -36.50 14.93 15.60
CA GLU A 183 -36.18 16.15 14.87
C GLU A 183 -35.96 15.87 13.37
N SER A 184 -36.08 16.89 12.53
CA SER A 184 -36.05 16.76 11.06
C SER A 184 -34.81 16.03 10.53
N ASP A 185 -33.63 16.29 11.12
CA ASP A 185 -32.37 15.65 10.70
C ASP A 185 -32.39 14.15 10.99
N GLU A 186 -32.93 13.77 12.15
CA GLU A 186 -33.05 12.37 12.57
C GLU A 186 -34.12 11.63 11.74
N VAL A 187 -35.23 12.29 11.41
CA VAL A 187 -36.24 11.76 10.48
C VAL A 187 -35.62 11.46 9.12
N THR A 188 -34.71 12.33 8.65
CA THR A 188 -34.03 12.14 7.36
C THR A 188 -33.13 10.92 7.37
N LEU A 189 -32.38 10.70 8.47
CA LEU A 189 -31.55 9.51 8.65
C LEU A 189 -32.39 8.23 8.69
N ILE A 190 -33.47 8.22 9.48
CA ILE A 190 -34.38 7.07 9.61
C ILE A 190 -35.04 6.76 8.26
N ALA A 191 -35.60 7.77 7.59
CA ALA A 191 -36.28 7.60 6.32
C ALA A 191 -35.35 7.13 5.19
N GLY A 192 -34.03 7.38 5.31
CA GLY A 192 -33.01 6.88 4.40
C GLY A 192 -32.72 5.38 4.52
N ILE A 193 -33.16 4.73 5.62
CA ILE A 193 -32.99 3.28 5.81
C ILE A 193 -34.01 2.54 4.93
N PRO A 194 -33.59 1.64 4.02
CA PRO A 194 -34.52 0.89 3.19
C PRO A 194 -35.38 -0.05 4.03
N VAL A 195 -36.70 0.01 3.84
CA VAL A 195 -37.65 -0.95 4.44
C VAL A 195 -37.77 -2.15 3.51
N ALA A 196 -37.67 -3.36 4.06
CA ALA A 196 -37.79 -4.58 3.28
C ALA A 196 -39.23 -4.80 2.79
N THR A 197 -39.39 -5.15 1.51
CA THR A 197 -40.66 -5.69 0.99
C THR A 197 -40.75 -7.17 1.36
N GLY A 198 -41.58 -7.48 2.36
CA GLY A 198 -41.76 -8.84 2.90
C GLY A 198 -40.92 -9.11 4.16
N TYR A 199 -41.11 -10.30 4.75
CA TYR A 199 -40.45 -10.66 6.00
C TYR A 199 -38.97 -10.97 5.79
N LYS A 200 -38.11 -10.19 6.44
CA LYS A 200 -36.69 -10.51 6.64
C LYS A 200 -36.37 -10.36 8.12
N PRO A 201 -35.65 -11.30 8.74
CA PRO A 201 -35.24 -11.13 10.14
C PRO A 201 -34.26 -9.95 10.26
N ASP A 202 -34.33 -9.25 11.38
CA ASP A 202 -33.31 -8.28 11.75
C ASP A 202 -31.95 -8.97 11.89
N SER A 203 -30.88 -8.26 11.56
CA SER A 203 -29.53 -8.84 11.59
C SER A 203 -28.49 -7.85 12.09
N TRP A 204 -27.35 -8.36 12.54
CA TRP A 204 -26.21 -7.55 12.88
C TRP A 204 -25.39 -7.21 11.61
N GLY A 205 -24.93 -5.97 11.53
CA GLY A 205 -24.08 -5.46 10.47
C GLY A 205 -22.82 -4.82 11.03
N TRP A 206 -21.76 -4.89 10.23
CA TRP A 206 -20.53 -4.15 10.46
C TRP A 206 -20.61 -2.81 9.73
N HIS A 207 -20.60 -1.70 10.48
CA HIS A 207 -20.88 -0.38 9.94
C HIS A 207 -19.88 0.08 8.85
N PHE A 208 -18.61 -0.29 8.98
CA PHE A 208 -17.54 0.18 8.06
C PHE A 208 -17.43 -0.62 6.75
N THR A 209 -18.43 -1.42 6.40
CA THR A 209 -18.47 -2.10 5.10
C THR A 209 -19.86 -1.99 4.49
N THR A 210 -19.92 -1.74 3.17
CA THR A 210 -21.18 -1.66 2.42
C THR A 210 -21.98 -2.96 2.44
N SER A 211 -21.28 -4.10 2.55
CA SER A 211 -21.92 -5.41 2.69
C SER A 211 -22.49 -5.66 4.10
N GLY A 212 -22.07 -4.87 5.09
CA GLY A 212 -22.32 -5.14 6.50
C GLY A 212 -21.52 -6.32 7.06
N ARG A 213 -20.55 -6.87 6.30
CA ARG A 213 -19.71 -7.99 6.77
C ARG A 213 -18.38 -7.49 7.30
N TYR A 214 -17.95 -8.03 8.44
CA TYR A 214 -16.65 -7.70 9.01
C TYR A 214 -15.50 -8.21 8.13
N THR A 215 -14.49 -7.36 7.94
CA THR A 215 -13.21 -7.76 7.36
C THR A 215 -12.06 -7.40 8.31
N VAL A 216 -10.95 -8.15 8.26
CA VAL A 216 -9.76 -7.80 9.06
C VAL A 216 -9.26 -6.39 8.71
N LYS A 217 -9.37 -6.00 7.44
CA LYS A 217 -8.98 -4.66 6.96
C LYS A 217 -9.82 -3.57 7.63
N SER A 218 -11.15 -3.72 7.63
CA SER A 218 -12.06 -2.74 8.23
C SER A 218 -11.85 -2.65 9.74
N GLY A 219 -11.81 -3.78 10.45
CA GLY A 219 -11.58 -3.77 11.91
C GLY A 219 -10.20 -3.24 12.32
N TYR A 220 -9.15 -3.51 11.54
CA TYR A 220 -7.84 -2.91 11.79
C TYR A 220 -7.85 -1.39 11.60
N SER A 221 -8.58 -0.89 10.60
CA SER A 221 -8.67 0.56 10.34
C SER A 221 -9.34 1.29 11.51
N VAL A 222 -10.42 0.72 12.03
CA VAL A 222 -11.10 1.25 13.24
C VAL A 222 -10.17 1.26 14.45
N LEU A 223 -9.38 0.21 14.67
CA LEU A 223 -8.40 0.21 15.77
C LEU A 223 -7.35 1.33 15.64
N GLN A 224 -6.95 1.69 14.41
CA GLN A 224 -6.05 2.83 14.21
C GLN A 224 -6.76 4.15 14.54
N GLU A 225 -8.00 4.34 14.09
CA GLU A 225 -8.80 5.55 14.39
C GLU A 225 -9.01 5.72 15.90
N LEU A 226 -9.42 4.65 16.60
CA LEU A 226 -9.63 4.67 18.05
C LEU A 226 -8.35 5.00 18.83
N SER A 227 -7.19 4.64 18.30
CA SER A 227 -5.91 5.00 18.93
C SER A 227 -5.55 6.48 18.74
N ASP A 228 -6.14 7.13 17.74
CA ASP A 228 -5.92 8.55 17.43
C ASP A 228 -6.91 9.48 18.16
N GLU A 229 -8.08 8.98 18.63
CA GLU A 229 -9.18 9.72 19.31
C GLU A 229 -8.77 10.49 20.59
N GLY A 230 -7.51 10.46 21.01
CA GLY A 230 -6.95 11.23 22.14
C GLY A 230 -5.69 12.03 21.82
N THR A 231 -5.29 12.13 20.54
CA THR A 231 -4.09 12.87 20.14
C THR A 231 -4.46 14.32 19.88
N LEU A 232 -3.74 15.26 20.49
CA LEU A 232 -3.93 16.69 20.22
C LEU A 232 -3.79 16.99 18.72
N PRO A 233 -4.55 17.97 18.18
CA PRO A 233 -4.38 18.43 16.82
C PRO A 233 -2.92 18.80 16.58
N VAL A 234 -2.31 18.24 15.54
CA VAL A 234 -0.97 18.65 15.12
C VAL A 234 -1.10 20.03 14.48
N PHE A 235 -0.51 21.05 15.10
CA PHE A 235 -0.41 22.38 14.53
C PHE A 235 0.71 22.42 13.47
N GLY A 236 0.39 22.88 12.26
CA GLY A 236 1.33 22.99 11.13
C GLY A 236 0.66 22.69 9.79
N PRO A 237 1.39 22.87 8.65
CA PRO A 237 0.87 22.53 7.34
C PRO A 237 0.63 21.03 7.21
N ASP A 238 -0.52 20.65 6.66
CA ASP A 238 -0.83 19.25 6.40
C ASP A 238 0.00 18.70 5.22
N VAL A 239 1.09 18.02 5.55
CA VAL A 239 2.00 17.40 4.58
C VAL A 239 1.57 16.01 4.12
N ARG A 240 0.44 15.47 4.61
CA ARG A 240 -0.02 14.11 4.27
C ARG A 240 -0.23 13.94 2.78
N ARG A 241 -0.75 14.96 2.10
CA ARG A 241 -0.93 14.95 0.63
C ARG A 241 0.40 14.83 -0.11
N LEU A 242 1.43 15.56 0.33
CA LEU A 242 2.77 15.46 -0.23
C LEU A 242 3.37 14.06 0.02
N GLN A 243 3.28 13.54 1.24
CA GLN A 243 3.81 12.21 1.59
C GLN A 243 3.11 11.09 0.80
N ALA A 244 1.80 11.19 0.60
CA ALA A 244 1.03 10.26 -0.22
C ALA A 244 1.43 10.35 -1.70
N GLN A 245 1.70 11.56 -2.19
CA GLN A 245 2.10 11.79 -3.57
C GLN A 245 3.46 11.16 -3.89
N SER A 246 4.41 11.11 -2.94
CA SER A 246 5.71 10.43 -3.13
C SER A 246 5.57 8.99 -3.62
N TRP A 247 4.53 8.28 -3.20
CA TRP A 247 4.26 6.88 -3.61
C TRP A 247 3.61 6.75 -4.98
N LYS A 248 3.13 7.85 -5.56
CA LYS A 248 2.51 7.90 -6.89
C LYS A 248 3.49 8.37 -7.97
N VAL A 249 4.64 8.92 -7.58
CA VAL A 249 5.68 9.35 -8.52
C VAL A 249 6.16 8.15 -9.33
N LYS A 250 6.21 8.32 -10.66
CA LYS A 250 6.72 7.33 -11.62
C LYS A 250 8.24 7.26 -11.53
N CYS A 251 8.74 6.46 -10.60
CA CYS A 251 10.16 6.17 -10.41
C CYS A 251 10.32 4.84 -9.65
N THR A 252 11.55 4.46 -9.31
CA THR A 252 11.79 3.24 -8.51
C THR A 252 11.20 3.37 -7.10
N THR A 253 10.79 2.24 -6.50
CA THR A 253 10.26 2.21 -5.12
C THR A 253 11.25 2.77 -4.08
N LYS A 254 12.56 2.62 -4.36
CA LYS A 254 13.64 3.23 -3.60
C LYS A 254 13.56 4.76 -3.61
N LEU A 255 13.36 5.36 -4.79
CA LEU A 255 13.23 6.80 -4.93
C LEU A 255 11.91 7.32 -4.34
N GLN A 256 10.80 6.59 -4.49
CA GLN A 256 9.54 6.92 -3.82
C GLN A 256 9.71 6.99 -2.29
N HIS A 257 10.41 6.01 -1.71
CA HIS A 257 10.73 6.02 -0.29
C HIS A 257 11.65 7.20 0.07
N PHE A 258 12.66 7.50 -0.74
CA PHE A 258 13.54 8.65 -0.54
C PHE A 258 12.78 9.99 -0.56
N LEU A 259 11.87 10.21 -1.51
CA LEU A 259 10.99 11.37 -1.56
C LEU A 259 10.11 11.45 -0.30
N TRP A 260 9.57 10.32 0.16
CA TRP A 260 8.84 10.25 1.42
C TRP A 260 9.72 10.58 2.64
N GLN A 261 11.00 10.17 2.65
CA GLN A 261 11.95 10.53 3.71
C GLN A 261 12.28 12.03 3.74
N ILE A 262 12.40 12.67 2.56
CA ILE A 262 12.58 14.12 2.43
C ILE A 262 11.43 14.85 3.15
N ILE A 263 10.19 14.55 2.76
CA ILE A 263 9.00 15.24 3.28
C ILE A 263 8.76 14.89 4.76
N SER A 264 9.10 13.68 5.19
CA SER A 264 8.94 13.25 6.57
C SER A 264 10.06 13.71 7.51
N GLY A 265 11.08 14.40 6.99
CA GLY A 265 12.21 14.88 7.77
C GLY A 265 13.12 13.75 8.30
N CYS A 266 13.22 12.65 7.56
CA CYS A 266 13.94 11.43 7.93
C CYS A 266 15.34 11.34 7.29
N LEU A 267 15.88 12.43 6.74
CA LEU A 267 17.24 12.49 6.23
C LEU A 267 18.20 12.97 7.32
N SER A 268 19.36 12.31 7.39
CA SER A 268 20.46 12.61 8.32
C SER A 268 21.32 13.77 7.82
N VAL A 269 20.77 14.99 7.93
CA VAL A 269 21.48 16.26 7.65
C VAL A 269 21.88 16.94 8.97
N GLY A 270 22.90 17.80 8.94
CA GLY A 270 23.50 18.45 10.12
C GLY A 270 22.47 19.03 11.09
N ALA A 271 21.59 19.91 10.62
CA ALA A 271 20.55 20.53 11.45
C ALA A 271 19.61 19.51 12.12
N ARG A 272 19.28 18.42 11.41
CA ARG A 272 18.39 17.36 11.93
C ARG A 272 19.07 16.48 12.97
N LEU A 273 20.35 16.19 12.79
CA LEU A 273 21.16 15.47 13.78
C LEU A 273 21.32 16.31 15.06
N CYS A 274 21.64 17.61 14.93
CA CYS A 274 21.71 18.55 16.06
C CYS A 274 20.38 18.65 16.82
N SER A 275 19.24 18.73 16.10
CA SER A 275 17.91 18.75 16.74
C SER A 275 17.57 17.49 17.54
N ARG A 276 18.36 16.42 17.39
CA ARG A 276 18.28 15.17 18.14
C ARG A 276 19.45 14.97 19.09
N GLU A 277 20.09 16.07 19.49
CA GLU A 277 21.16 16.11 20.50
C GLU A 277 22.43 15.34 20.08
N MET A 278 22.60 15.06 18.79
CA MET A 278 23.87 14.54 18.29
C MET A 278 24.90 15.67 18.22
N ARG A 279 26.11 15.37 18.71
CA ARG A 279 27.26 16.29 18.67
C ARG A 279 27.88 16.29 17.26
N VAL A 280 27.27 17.03 16.34
CA VAL A 280 27.80 17.27 15.00
C VAL A 280 27.80 18.77 14.72
N ASP A 281 28.64 19.22 13.79
CA ASP A 281 28.58 20.58 13.28
C ASP A 281 27.33 20.69 12.38
N PRO A 282 26.39 21.62 12.65
CA PRO A 282 25.22 21.81 11.81
C PRO A 282 25.57 22.42 10.45
N GLN A 283 26.76 23.00 10.25
CA GLN A 283 27.11 23.68 8.99
C GLN A 283 27.12 22.74 7.77
N CYS A 284 26.72 23.27 6.62
CA CYS A 284 26.76 22.52 5.37
C CYS A 284 28.20 22.19 4.96
N VAL A 285 28.50 20.89 4.89
CA VAL A 285 29.82 20.34 4.50
C VAL A 285 30.26 20.69 3.08
N ARG A 286 29.34 21.16 2.22
CA ARG A 286 29.67 21.52 0.83
C ARG A 286 29.96 23.00 0.66
N CYS A 287 29.24 23.88 1.35
CA CYS A 287 29.35 25.32 1.14
C CYS A 287 29.79 26.12 2.36
N SER A 288 29.63 25.57 3.58
CA SER A 288 29.97 26.22 4.84
C SER A 288 29.26 27.57 5.09
N MET A 289 28.18 27.88 4.36
CA MET A 289 27.48 29.18 4.42
C MET A 289 26.33 29.22 5.44
N GLY A 290 25.99 28.10 6.07
CA GLY A 290 24.88 28.03 7.03
C GLY A 290 24.53 26.60 7.42
N ASP A 291 23.49 26.46 8.24
CA ASP A 291 23.01 25.17 8.74
C ASP A 291 22.49 24.28 7.61
N GLU A 292 22.93 23.02 7.62
CA GLU A 292 22.53 21.99 6.68
C GLU A 292 21.13 21.48 7.00
N THR A 293 20.12 22.22 6.56
CA THR A 293 18.74 21.75 6.50
C THR A 293 18.53 20.84 5.28
N ILE A 294 17.40 20.10 5.26
CA ILE A 294 17.03 19.30 4.08
C ILE A 294 16.79 20.22 2.87
N ASN A 295 16.16 21.38 3.08
CA ASN A 295 15.96 22.36 2.02
C ASN A 295 17.30 22.87 1.51
N HIS A 296 18.19 23.26 2.42
CA HIS A 296 19.50 23.77 2.07
C HIS A 296 20.28 22.76 1.22
N MET A 297 20.40 21.52 1.69
CA MET A 297 21.15 20.46 1.02
C MET A 297 20.60 20.11 -0.37
N LEU A 298 19.28 20.21 -0.59
CA LEU A 298 18.65 19.87 -1.88
C LEU A 298 18.48 21.05 -2.84
N PHE A 299 18.27 22.27 -2.33
CA PHE A 299 17.71 23.38 -3.11
C PHE A 299 18.48 24.71 -2.99
N GLU A 300 19.14 24.99 -1.87
CA GLU A 300 19.79 26.30 -1.66
C GLU A 300 21.31 26.24 -1.76
N CYS A 301 21.91 25.10 -1.43
CA CYS A 301 23.36 24.90 -1.43
C CYS A 301 23.90 25.18 -2.85
N PRO A 302 24.95 26.01 -3.02
CA PRO A 302 25.39 26.47 -4.35
C PRO A 302 25.63 25.34 -5.37
N PRO A 303 26.30 24.21 -5.03
CA PRO A 303 26.41 23.07 -5.93
C PRO A 303 25.06 22.42 -6.29
N ALA A 304 24.09 22.38 -5.37
CA ALA A 304 22.75 21.87 -5.66
C ALA A 304 21.99 22.81 -6.60
N ARG A 305 22.05 24.14 -6.36
CA ARG A 305 21.48 25.16 -7.26
C ARG A 305 22.06 25.06 -8.67
N GLN A 306 23.36 24.83 -8.79
CA GLN A 306 24.01 24.62 -10.09
C GLN A 306 23.50 23.35 -10.78
N ALA A 307 23.35 22.24 -10.06
CA ALA A 307 22.78 21.02 -10.62
C ALA A 307 21.34 21.20 -11.12
N TRP A 308 20.51 21.98 -10.39
CA TRP A 308 19.17 22.37 -10.86
C TRP A 308 19.22 23.25 -12.10
N ALA A 309 20.09 24.26 -12.13
CA ALA A 309 20.24 25.18 -13.26
C ALA A 309 20.75 24.50 -14.54
N LEU A 310 21.56 23.44 -14.40
CA LEU A 310 22.04 22.62 -15.51
C LEU A 310 21.00 21.59 -15.99
N SER A 311 19.97 21.31 -15.18
CA SER A 311 18.95 20.32 -15.54
C SER A 311 17.89 20.91 -16.49
N PRO A 312 17.16 20.07 -17.24
CA PRO A 312 15.99 20.49 -18.02
C PRO A 312 14.85 21.11 -17.18
N ILE A 313 14.87 20.98 -15.86
CA ILE A 313 13.79 21.43 -14.98
C ILE A 313 13.84 22.96 -14.85
N PRO A 314 12.73 23.67 -15.17
CA PRO A 314 12.70 25.13 -15.06
C PRO A 314 13.00 25.61 -13.64
N THR A 315 13.91 26.57 -13.52
CA THR A 315 14.29 27.22 -12.25
C THR A 315 13.95 28.72 -12.26
N PRO A 316 12.66 29.08 -12.39
CA PRO A 316 12.25 30.47 -12.41
C PRO A 316 12.65 31.18 -11.10
N PRO A 317 13.37 32.32 -11.18
CA PRO A 317 13.75 33.08 -9.99
C PRO A 317 12.52 33.40 -9.13
N GLN A 318 12.68 33.32 -7.80
CA GLN A 318 11.62 33.55 -6.79
C GLN A 318 10.50 32.48 -6.71
N TYR A 319 10.41 31.56 -7.67
CA TYR A 319 9.38 30.51 -7.69
C TYR A 319 9.94 29.11 -7.42
N PHE A 320 11.12 28.78 -7.97
CA PHE A 320 11.80 27.51 -7.70
C PHE A 320 13.29 27.59 -8.05
N PRO A 321 14.21 27.15 -7.17
CA PRO A 321 13.96 26.74 -5.79
C PRO A 321 13.73 27.91 -4.81
N THR A 322 13.01 27.66 -3.72
CA THR A 322 12.69 28.60 -2.63
C THR A 322 13.30 28.17 -1.29
N ASP A 323 13.15 28.98 -0.25
CA ASP A 323 13.54 28.67 1.13
C ASP A 323 12.59 27.65 1.83
N ALA A 324 11.47 27.32 1.19
CA ALA A 324 10.45 26.43 1.74
C ALA A 324 10.48 25.03 1.10
N LEU A 325 10.93 24.03 1.88
CA LEU A 325 11.00 22.63 1.44
C LEU A 325 9.71 22.11 0.84
N PHE A 326 8.58 22.32 1.52
CA PHE A 326 7.30 21.77 1.09
C PHE A 326 6.77 22.47 -0.17
N SER A 327 7.06 23.76 -0.36
CA SER A 327 6.74 24.50 -1.58
C SER A 327 7.55 23.97 -2.76
N ASN A 328 8.85 23.73 -2.57
CA ASN A 328 9.71 23.12 -3.59
C ASN A 328 9.21 21.72 -3.98
N MET A 329 8.85 20.88 -3.01
CA MET A 329 8.30 19.55 -3.29
C MET A 329 6.92 19.62 -3.98
N ALA A 330 6.05 20.54 -3.59
CA ALA A 330 4.76 20.76 -4.25
C ALA A 330 4.93 21.19 -5.72
N HIS A 331 5.90 22.08 -5.98
CA HIS A 331 6.24 22.50 -7.34
C HIS A 331 6.65 21.30 -8.20
N LEU A 332 7.57 20.46 -7.71
CA LEU A 332 8.02 19.26 -8.41
C LEU A 332 6.91 18.23 -8.66
N PHE A 333 5.92 18.14 -7.77
CA PHE A 333 4.84 17.18 -7.90
C PHE A 333 3.71 17.60 -8.84
N TRP A 334 3.42 18.90 -8.93
CA TRP A 334 2.18 19.38 -9.54
C TRP A 334 2.32 20.55 -10.51
N ASN A 335 3.45 21.28 -10.51
CA ASN A 335 3.60 22.52 -11.27
C ASN A 335 4.66 22.43 -12.37
N LEU A 336 5.24 21.24 -12.61
CA LEU A 336 6.13 21.02 -13.74
C LEU A 336 5.31 20.88 -15.05
N PRO A 337 5.85 21.32 -16.19
CA PRO A 337 5.25 21.06 -17.51
C PRO A 337 5.05 19.55 -17.75
N ASP A 338 4.06 19.20 -18.56
CA ASP A 338 3.83 17.80 -18.97
C ASP A 338 4.84 17.41 -20.07
N ASN A 339 6.05 17.04 -19.64
CA ASN A 339 7.15 16.62 -20.49
C ASN A 339 7.92 15.49 -19.79
N GLU A 340 8.32 14.44 -20.54
CA GLU A 340 9.06 13.30 -20.00
C GLU A 340 10.38 13.68 -19.33
N ASP A 341 11.08 14.70 -19.84
CA ASP A 341 12.32 15.19 -19.21
C ASP A 341 12.07 15.75 -17.80
N MET A 342 10.86 16.26 -17.52
CA MET A 342 10.51 16.73 -16.18
C MET A 342 10.45 15.58 -15.16
N MET A 343 10.27 14.34 -15.62
CA MET A 343 10.20 13.18 -14.72
C MET A 343 11.52 12.88 -14.02
N MET A 344 12.64 13.48 -14.41
CA MET A 344 13.97 13.17 -13.85
C MET A 344 14.20 13.68 -12.41
N TYR A 345 13.35 14.58 -11.87
CA TYR A 345 13.58 15.20 -10.57
C TYR A 345 13.82 14.23 -9.39
N PRO A 346 13.20 13.02 -9.31
CA PRO A 346 13.50 12.07 -8.23
C PRO A 346 14.95 11.60 -8.25
N TRP A 347 15.51 11.40 -9.44
CA TRP A 347 16.91 11.04 -9.63
C TRP A 347 17.82 12.22 -9.32
N LEU A 348 17.46 13.44 -9.73
CA LEU A 348 18.27 14.63 -9.45
C LEU A 348 18.40 14.86 -7.94
N LEU A 349 17.28 14.83 -7.20
CA LEU A 349 17.28 14.90 -5.73
C LEU A 349 18.15 13.80 -5.10
N TRP A 350 18.06 12.58 -5.62
CA TRP A 350 18.84 11.45 -5.13
C TRP A 350 20.34 11.59 -5.37
N TYR A 351 20.73 12.08 -6.54
CA TYR A 351 22.14 12.29 -6.89
C TYR A 351 22.75 13.49 -6.17
N ILE A 352 21.98 14.56 -5.93
CA ILE A 352 22.40 15.68 -5.07
C ILE A 352 22.70 15.15 -3.65
N TRP A 353 21.78 14.36 -3.09
CA TRP A 353 21.98 13.73 -1.78
C TRP A 353 23.17 12.75 -1.76
N LYS A 354 23.34 11.94 -2.82
CA LYS A 354 24.52 11.06 -2.95
C LYS A 354 25.82 11.87 -2.97
N ALA A 355 25.92 12.90 -3.80
CA ALA A 355 27.10 13.76 -3.88
C ALA A 355 27.45 14.37 -2.52
N ARG A 356 26.45 14.85 -1.78
CA ARG A 356 26.65 15.29 -0.39
C ARG A 356 27.21 14.17 0.49
N ASN A 357 26.68 12.95 0.41
CA ASN A 357 27.19 11.85 1.24
C ASN A 357 28.60 11.42 0.86
N TYR A 358 28.97 11.42 -0.42
CA TYR A 358 30.34 11.19 -0.86
C TYR A 358 31.30 12.23 -0.26
N LYS A 359 30.88 13.50 -0.21
CA LYS A 359 31.63 14.55 0.48
C LYS A 359 31.80 14.28 1.97
N VAL A 360 30.74 13.83 2.66
CA VAL A 360 30.79 13.54 4.11
C VAL A 360 31.67 12.34 4.44
N PHE A 361 31.52 11.23 3.71
CA PHE A 361 32.12 9.95 4.10
C PHE A 361 33.45 9.64 3.40
N SER A 362 33.72 10.29 2.28
CA SER A 362 34.91 10.04 1.45
C SER A 362 35.66 11.31 1.07
N ASN A 363 35.19 12.49 1.53
CA ASN A 363 35.72 13.81 1.15
C ASN A 363 35.76 14.04 -0.38
N ASP A 364 34.92 13.32 -1.12
CA ASP A 364 34.84 13.38 -2.58
C ASP A 364 33.76 14.38 -2.99
N ASP A 365 34.15 15.41 -3.74
CA ASP A 365 33.27 16.52 -4.12
C ASP A 365 32.91 16.43 -5.59
N HIS A 366 31.73 15.88 -5.87
CA HIS A 366 31.26 15.70 -7.24
C HIS A 366 30.85 17.02 -7.90
N ASN A 367 31.28 17.18 -9.15
CA ASN A 367 30.88 18.29 -10.01
C ASN A 367 29.36 18.27 -10.23
N PRO A 368 28.65 19.41 -10.07
CA PRO A 368 27.21 19.50 -10.34
C PRO A 368 26.78 19.02 -11.74
N GLN A 369 27.64 19.15 -12.75
CA GLN A 369 27.37 18.64 -14.09
C GLN A 369 27.29 17.10 -14.11
N ASP A 370 28.27 16.41 -13.53
CA ASP A 370 28.28 14.94 -13.44
C ASP A 370 27.07 14.40 -12.66
N VAL A 371 26.66 15.13 -11.61
CA VAL A 371 25.46 14.84 -10.81
C VAL A 371 24.20 14.90 -11.67
N MET A 372 24.07 15.96 -12.48
CA MET A 372 22.93 16.15 -13.40
C MET A 372 22.94 15.09 -14.50
N GLU A 373 24.07 14.85 -15.15
CA GLU A 373 24.21 13.86 -16.24
C GLU A 373 23.90 12.44 -15.73
N SER A 374 24.39 12.09 -14.54
CA SER A 374 24.09 10.79 -13.92
C SER A 374 22.60 10.64 -13.60
N ALA A 375 21.96 11.70 -13.10
CA ALA A 375 20.52 11.69 -12.82
C ALA A 375 19.70 11.53 -14.11
N LEU A 376 20.04 12.27 -15.16
CA LEU A 376 19.37 12.18 -16.47
C LEU A 376 19.55 10.80 -17.09
N THR A 377 20.77 10.26 -17.05
CA THR A 377 21.09 8.92 -17.58
C THR A 377 20.28 7.85 -16.86
N GLU A 378 20.22 7.86 -15.52
CA GLU A 378 19.45 6.87 -14.76
C GLU A 378 17.94 7.04 -14.98
N ALA A 379 17.44 8.27 -15.08
CA ALA A 379 16.02 8.54 -15.37
C ALA A 379 15.60 8.02 -16.75
N ARG A 380 16.39 8.33 -17.81
CA ARG A 380 16.17 7.83 -19.17
C ARG A 380 16.27 6.32 -19.23
N ALA A 381 17.27 5.74 -18.59
CA ALA A 381 17.46 4.30 -18.56
C ALA A 381 16.32 3.58 -17.80
N TRP A 382 15.67 4.25 -16.85
CA TRP A 382 14.47 3.74 -16.20
C TRP A 382 13.23 3.86 -17.09
N ALA A 383 13.07 4.97 -17.81
CA ALA A 383 11.97 5.16 -18.76
C ALA A 383 12.06 4.20 -19.95
N ALA A 384 13.27 3.92 -20.42
CA ALA A 384 13.58 2.98 -21.49
C ALA A 384 13.57 1.51 -21.07
N ALA A 385 13.23 1.21 -19.81
CA ALA A 385 13.36 -0.13 -19.27
C ALA A 385 12.37 -1.09 -19.94
N GLN A 386 12.90 -2.25 -20.33
CA GLN A 386 12.18 -3.35 -20.92
C GLN A 386 11.34 -4.08 -19.87
N THR A 387 10.04 -4.18 -20.05
CA THR A 387 9.21 -5.02 -19.19
C THR A 387 9.07 -6.42 -19.78
N VAL A 388 9.16 -7.47 -18.95
CA VAL A 388 9.04 -8.88 -19.33
C VAL A 388 8.06 -9.60 -18.41
N ASP A 389 7.32 -10.58 -18.94
CA ASP A 389 6.33 -11.36 -18.20
C ASP A 389 6.13 -12.76 -18.80
N GLY A 390 5.97 -13.75 -17.94
CA GLY A 390 5.63 -15.13 -18.30
C GLY A 390 4.30 -15.56 -17.71
N ASP A 391 3.39 -16.05 -18.56
CA ASP A 391 2.04 -16.39 -18.16
C ASP A 391 1.76 -17.91 -18.27
N TRP A 392 1.40 -18.51 -17.14
CA TRP A 392 1.29 -19.97 -16.96
C TRP A 392 0.03 -20.35 -16.20
N LYS A 393 -0.64 -21.45 -16.61
CA LYS A 393 -1.77 -22.04 -15.89
C LYS A 393 -1.69 -23.56 -15.92
N ILE A 394 -1.95 -24.20 -14.77
CA ILE A 394 -1.90 -25.66 -14.65
C ILE A 394 -2.93 -26.37 -15.53
N THR A 395 -4.06 -25.73 -15.80
CA THR A 395 -5.17 -26.27 -16.58
C THR A 395 -5.00 -26.12 -18.10
N GLU A 396 -3.98 -25.40 -18.55
CA GLU A 396 -3.78 -25.09 -19.97
C GLU A 396 -2.53 -25.80 -20.52
N ASN A 397 -2.49 -26.06 -21.83
CA ASN A 397 -1.38 -26.78 -22.47
C ASN A 397 -0.27 -25.86 -23.00
N ARG A 398 -0.54 -24.55 -23.05
CA ARG A 398 0.38 -23.52 -23.53
C ARG A 398 0.75 -22.58 -22.39
N ALA A 399 1.93 -22.00 -22.48
CA ALA A 399 2.35 -20.85 -21.69
C ALA A 399 2.63 -19.67 -22.64
N GLY A 400 2.45 -18.45 -22.16
CA GLY A 400 2.66 -17.23 -22.93
C GLY A 400 3.87 -16.47 -22.42
N LEU A 401 4.62 -15.86 -23.33
CA LEU A 401 5.74 -14.98 -23.05
C LEU A 401 5.43 -13.61 -23.64
N GLY A 402 5.64 -12.56 -22.87
CA GLY A 402 5.38 -11.18 -23.28
C GLY A 402 6.53 -10.27 -22.88
N TRP A 403 6.89 -9.35 -23.76
CA TRP A 403 7.80 -8.27 -23.42
C TRP A 403 7.48 -6.99 -24.18
N TYR A 404 7.85 -5.85 -23.60
CA TYR A 404 7.59 -4.52 -24.15
C TYR A 404 8.80 -3.61 -23.95
N ASN A 405 9.29 -3.05 -25.07
CA ASN A 405 10.33 -2.04 -25.14
C ASN A 405 9.74 -0.71 -25.56
N PHE A 406 10.16 0.36 -24.88
CA PHE A 406 9.99 1.71 -25.34
C PHE A 406 11.35 2.39 -25.32
N ASP A 407 11.68 3.06 -26.41
CA ASP A 407 12.88 3.88 -26.51
C ASP A 407 12.46 5.37 -26.45
N PRO A 408 12.73 6.05 -25.33
CA PRO A 408 12.30 7.44 -25.14
C PRO A 408 13.04 8.41 -26.07
N GLU A 409 14.24 8.09 -26.55
CA GLU A 409 15.01 9.00 -27.42
C GLU A 409 14.45 9.03 -28.84
N SER A 410 14.04 7.87 -29.36
CA SER A 410 13.48 7.73 -30.71
C SER A 410 11.95 7.72 -30.74
N GLY A 411 11.29 7.62 -29.58
CA GLY A 411 9.87 7.33 -29.45
C GLY A 411 9.47 5.94 -29.97
N SER A 412 10.45 5.08 -30.29
CA SER A 412 10.17 3.79 -30.92
C SER A 412 9.67 2.77 -29.90
N ILE A 413 8.69 1.97 -30.33
CA ILE A 413 8.15 0.86 -29.55
C ILE A 413 8.57 -0.42 -30.24
N LEU A 414 8.95 -1.42 -29.43
CA LEU A 414 9.13 -2.79 -29.90
C LEU A 414 8.48 -3.73 -28.88
N ILE A 415 7.65 -4.64 -29.35
CA ILE A 415 6.94 -5.58 -28.50
C ILE A 415 7.14 -7.01 -28.96
N GLY A 416 7.05 -7.94 -28.03
CA GLY A 416 7.11 -9.37 -28.30
C GLY A 416 5.96 -10.10 -27.62
N ALA A 417 5.27 -10.94 -28.39
CA ALA A 417 4.32 -11.93 -27.87
C ALA A 417 4.61 -13.30 -28.48
N ARG A 418 4.81 -14.31 -27.64
CA ARG A 418 5.08 -15.69 -28.07
C ARG A 418 4.36 -16.68 -27.18
N ASN A 419 3.98 -17.83 -27.72
CA ASN A 419 3.58 -18.96 -26.88
C ASN A 419 4.48 -20.18 -27.10
N LEU A 420 4.45 -21.08 -26.12
CA LEU A 420 5.19 -22.33 -26.11
C LEU A 420 4.41 -23.41 -25.37
N ARG A 421 4.82 -24.67 -25.52
CA ARG A 421 4.25 -25.78 -24.73
C ARG A 421 4.54 -25.56 -23.26
N ARG A 422 3.52 -25.69 -22.42
CA ARG A 422 3.59 -25.39 -20.98
C ARG A 422 4.73 -26.16 -20.30
N GLY A 423 5.65 -25.44 -19.67
CA GLY A 423 6.69 -25.98 -18.80
C GLY A 423 6.16 -26.44 -17.43
N LEU A 424 7.06 -26.96 -16.59
CA LEU A 424 6.69 -27.58 -15.31
C LEU A 424 6.26 -26.57 -14.24
N SER A 425 6.70 -25.31 -14.35
CA SER A 425 6.41 -24.29 -13.34
C SER A 425 6.19 -22.90 -13.96
N PRO A 426 5.42 -22.01 -13.29
CA PRO A 426 5.34 -20.61 -13.67
C PRO A 426 6.70 -19.93 -13.72
N LEU A 427 7.59 -20.25 -12.77
CA LEU A 427 8.91 -19.65 -12.67
C LEU A 427 9.81 -19.99 -13.86
N GLN A 428 9.64 -21.17 -14.45
CA GLN A 428 10.29 -21.53 -15.71
C GLN A 428 9.83 -20.61 -16.85
N THR A 429 8.53 -20.36 -16.97
CA THR A 429 7.96 -19.48 -18.01
C THR A 429 8.42 -18.04 -17.86
N GLU A 430 8.53 -17.53 -16.63
CA GLU A 430 9.11 -16.20 -16.36
C GLU A 430 10.57 -16.09 -16.83
N LEU A 431 11.38 -17.12 -16.56
CA LEU A 431 12.77 -17.17 -16.98
C LEU A 431 12.90 -17.31 -18.51
N GLU A 432 12.05 -18.11 -19.15
CA GLU A 432 11.98 -18.23 -20.61
C GLU A 432 11.57 -16.92 -21.28
N ALA A 433 10.65 -16.15 -20.67
CA ALA A 433 10.27 -14.82 -21.15
C ALA A 433 11.46 -13.86 -21.11
N LEU A 434 12.24 -13.87 -20.03
CA LEU A 434 13.45 -13.06 -19.91
C LEU A 434 14.51 -13.44 -20.96
N VAL A 435 14.83 -14.72 -21.10
CA VAL A 435 15.81 -15.19 -22.10
C VAL A 435 15.40 -14.75 -23.51
N TRP A 436 14.12 -14.95 -23.85
CA TRP A 436 13.62 -14.56 -25.16
C TRP A 436 13.65 -13.04 -25.38
N ALA A 437 13.32 -12.25 -24.35
CA ALA A 437 13.45 -10.80 -24.41
C ALA A 437 14.92 -10.38 -24.60
N MET A 438 15.86 -10.98 -23.87
CA MET A 438 17.30 -10.70 -24.00
C MET A 438 17.81 -10.98 -25.42
N GLN A 439 17.50 -12.17 -25.96
CA GLN A 439 17.84 -12.55 -27.33
C GLN A 439 17.25 -11.57 -28.36
N SER A 440 15.99 -11.18 -28.16
CA SER A 440 15.31 -10.23 -29.05
C SER A 440 15.97 -8.85 -29.05
N MET A 441 16.40 -8.35 -27.89
CA MET A 441 17.10 -7.06 -27.80
C MET A 441 18.47 -7.10 -28.48
N LEU A 442 19.21 -8.20 -28.29
CA LEU A 442 20.50 -8.41 -28.96
C LEU A 442 20.36 -8.45 -30.48
N LEU A 443 19.31 -9.11 -31.00
CA LEU A 443 18.99 -9.14 -32.43
C LEU A 443 18.70 -7.74 -33.01
N HIS A 444 18.15 -6.83 -32.20
CA HIS A 444 17.89 -5.44 -32.59
C HIS A 444 19.04 -4.48 -32.23
N ASN A 445 20.25 -5.00 -31.98
CA ASN A 445 21.44 -4.23 -31.61
C ASN A 445 21.29 -3.36 -30.36
N LYS A 446 20.30 -3.61 -29.50
CA LYS A 446 20.13 -2.92 -28.22
C LYS A 446 21.05 -3.57 -27.18
N ARG A 447 22.27 -3.03 -27.01
CA ARG A 447 23.32 -3.60 -26.13
C ARG A 447 23.38 -3.01 -24.72
N ARG A 448 22.55 -2.02 -24.40
CA ARG A 448 22.44 -1.42 -23.07
C ARG A 448 21.00 -1.54 -22.62
N MET A 449 20.69 -2.48 -21.74
CA MET A 449 19.32 -2.83 -21.39
C MET A 449 19.09 -2.91 -19.89
N ASN A 450 17.97 -2.33 -19.47
CA ASN A 450 17.40 -2.52 -18.14
C ASN A 450 16.11 -3.32 -18.27
N PHE A 451 16.07 -4.52 -17.71
CA PHE A 451 14.89 -5.39 -17.70
C PHE A 451 14.10 -5.23 -16.38
N GLN A 452 12.80 -5.32 -16.47
CA GLN A 452 11.85 -5.22 -15.37
C GLN A 452 10.86 -6.39 -15.42
N THR A 453 10.62 -7.02 -14.28
CA THR A 453 9.69 -8.15 -14.13
C THR A 453 8.87 -7.98 -12.85
N ASP A 454 7.67 -8.53 -12.79
CA ASP A 454 6.90 -8.60 -11.55
C ASP A 454 7.20 -9.86 -10.70
N CYS A 455 8.09 -10.73 -11.18
CA CYS A 455 8.52 -11.93 -10.49
C CYS A 455 9.78 -11.66 -9.64
N ALA A 456 9.60 -11.42 -8.34
CA ALA A 456 10.73 -11.18 -7.42
C ALA A 456 11.68 -12.40 -7.31
N GLN A 457 11.16 -13.62 -7.51
CA GLN A 457 11.98 -14.83 -7.52
C GLN A 457 12.92 -14.86 -8.73
N LEU A 458 12.47 -14.42 -9.90
CA LEU A 458 13.29 -14.35 -11.11
C LEU A 458 14.51 -13.43 -10.90
N VAL A 459 14.32 -12.26 -10.29
CA VAL A 459 15.42 -11.35 -9.93
C VAL A 459 16.44 -12.04 -9.02
N LYS A 460 15.96 -12.80 -8.04
CA LYS A 460 16.83 -13.57 -7.13
C LYS A 460 17.58 -14.69 -7.85
N MET A 461 16.93 -15.38 -8.78
CA MET A 461 17.54 -16.45 -9.58
C MET A 461 18.70 -15.94 -10.41
N VAL A 462 18.51 -14.83 -11.14
CA VAL A 462 19.55 -14.24 -11.98
C VAL A 462 20.69 -13.66 -11.13
N SER A 463 20.38 -13.12 -9.95
CA SER A 463 21.40 -12.57 -9.05
C SER A 463 22.22 -13.66 -8.34
N LYS A 464 21.64 -14.84 -8.09
CA LYS A 464 22.25 -15.95 -7.35
C LYS A 464 21.91 -17.30 -7.99
N PRO A 465 22.45 -17.61 -9.19
CA PRO A 465 22.05 -18.78 -9.96
C PRO A 465 22.35 -20.12 -9.27
N THR A 466 23.39 -20.16 -8.42
CA THR A 466 23.79 -21.36 -7.67
C THR A 466 22.75 -21.84 -6.65
N GLU A 467 21.84 -20.97 -6.20
CA GLU A 467 20.74 -21.34 -5.31
C GLU A 467 19.59 -22.09 -6.05
N TRP A 468 19.64 -22.19 -7.38
CA TRP A 468 18.52 -22.66 -8.23
C TRP A 468 18.94 -23.70 -9.28
N PRO A 469 19.49 -24.86 -8.87
CA PRO A 469 20.07 -25.86 -9.79
C PRO A 469 19.06 -26.44 -10.79
N ALA A 470 17.76 -26.47 -10.45
CA ALA A 470 16.70 -26.94 -11.35
C ALA A 470 16.55 -26.09 -12.63
N PHE A 471 17.10 -24.88 -12.65
CA PHE A 471 17.02 -23.96 -13.79
C PHE A 471 18.39 -23.71 -14.44
N ALA A 472 19.41 -24.52 -14.12
CA ALA A 472 20.80 -24.28 -14.53
C ALA A 472 20.95 -24.04 -16.05
N ILE A 473 20.26 -24.82 -16.88
CA ILE A 473 20.32 -24.69 -18.35
C ILE A 473 19.81 -23.32 -18.80
N LEU A 474 18.64 -22.87 -18.31
CA LEU A 474 18.09 -21.56 -18.68
C LEU A 474 18.91 -20.41 -18.09
N LEU A 475 19.49 -20.59 -16.90
CA LEU A 475 20.37 -19.60 -16.29
C LEU A 475 21.70 -19.46 -17.04
N GLU A 476 22.21 -20.54 -17.63
CA GLU A 476 23.37 -20.49 -18.52
C GLU A 476 23.06 -19.64 -19.77
N GLU A 477 21.86 -19.78 -20.35
CA GLU A 477 21.41 -18.94 -21.47
C GLU A 477 21.27 -17.46 -21.08
N VAL A 478 20.78 -17.17 -19.88
CA VAL A 478 20.77 -15.80 -19.35
C VAL A 478 22.19 -15.24 -19.26
N GLU A 479 23.14 -16.02 -18.74
CA GLU A 479 24.53 -15.55 -18.58
C GLU A 479 25.23 -15.38 -19.94
N LYS A 480 25.00 -16.28 -20.90
CA LYS A 480 25.45 -16.12 -22.30
C LYS A 480 24.94 -14.83 -22.91
N CYS A 481 23.64 -14.55 -22.75
CA CYS A 481 23.05 -13.30 -23.22
C CYS A 481 23.64 -12.08 -22.49
N ARG A 482 23.80 -12.18 -21.17
CA ARG A 482 24.33 -11.12 -20.30
C ARG A 482 25.72 -10.67 -20.74
N MET A 483 26.61 -11.59 -21.07
CA MET A 483 27.97 -11.28 -21.54
C MET A 483 28.00 -10.49 -22.87
N MET A 484 26.92 -10.53 -23.66
CA MET A 484 26.83 -9.78 -24.92
C MET A 484 26.30 -8.34 -24.74
N PHE A 485 25.75 -8.00 -23.57
CA PHE A 485 25.33 -6.64 -23.24
C PHE A 485 26.52 -5.81 -22.69
N GLN A 486 26.62 -4.56 -23.12
CA GLN A 486 27.53 -3.56 -22.54
C GLN A 486 27.05 -3.11 -21.16
N ALA A 487 25.74 -3.09 -20.95
CA ALA A 487 25.11 -2.80 -19.66
C ALA A 487 23.84 -3.64 -19.52
N PHE A 488 23.71 -4.33 -18.39
CA PHE A 488 22.57 -5.18 -18.06
C PHE A 488 22.12 -4.93 -16.62
N SER A 489 20.83 -4.69 -16.42
CA SER A 489 20.21 -4.77 -15.10
C SER A 489 18.86 -5.50 -15.18
N LEU A 490 18.47 -6.13 -14.07
CA LEU A 490 17.16 -6.76 -13.90
C LEU A 490 16.57 -6.31 -12.56
N SER A 491 15.36 -5.76 -12.57
CA SER A 491 14.71 -5.23 -11.37
C SER A 491 13.27 -5.68 -11.24
N HIS A 492 12.77 -5.72 -10.01
CA HIS A 492 11.39 -6.09 -9.71
C HIS A 492 10.47 -4.87 -9.70
N ILE A 493 9.33 -4.97 -10.37
CA ILE A 493 8.25 -3.98 -10.36
C ILE A 493 6.93 -4.60 -9.88
N PRO A 494 6.01 -3.85 -9.27
CA PRO A 494 4.68 -4.39 -8.96
C PRO A 494 3.94 -4.82 -10.23
N ARG A 495 3.14 -5.90 -10.17
CA ARG A 495 2.31 -6.38 -11.30
C ARG A 495 1.42 -5.31 -11.94
N THR A 496 0.95 -4.35 -11.14
CA THR A 496 0.16 -3.19 -11.63
C THR A 496 0.94 -2.30 -12.60
N ASN A 497 2.26 -2.39 -12.60
CA ASN A 497 3.16 -1.64 -13.46
C ASN A 497 3.69 -2.49 -14.63
N ASN A 498 3.49 -3.82 -14.60
CA ASN A 498 3.90 -4.76 -15.66
C ASN A 498 2.78 -5.10 -16.65
N THR A 499 1.75 -4.24 -16.75
CA THR A 499 0.49 -4.58 -17.45
C THR A 499 0.67 -4.82 -18.94
N LYS A 500 1.63 -4.17 -19.59
CA LYS A 500 1.88 -4.33 -21.04
C LYS A 500 2.42 -5.73 -21.35
N ALA A 501 3.50 -6.14 -20.69
CA ALA A 501 4.07 -7.47 -20.88
C ALA A 501 3.11 -8.58 -20.44
N ASP A 502 2.42 -8.40 -19.31
CA ASP A 502 1.42 -9.36 -18.81
C ASP A 502 0.21 -9.53 -19.75
N LYS A 503 -0.28 -8.45 -20.39
CA LYS A 503 -1.31 -8.55 -21.44
C LYS A 503 -0.80 -9.34 -22.64
N LEU A 504 0.42 -9.05 -23.12
CA LEU A 504 1.03 -9.75 -24.26
C LEU A 504 1.20 -11.25 -23.99
N ALA A 505 1.72 -11.60 -22.80
CA ALA A 505 1.88 -12.98 -22.36
C ALA A 505 0.52 -13.70 -22.27
N ARG A 506 -0.46 -13.08 -21.60
CA ARG A 506 -1.82 -13.62 -21.47
C ARG A 506 -2.51 -13.89 -22.79
N SER A 507 -2.41 -12.94 -23.71
CA SER A 507 -3.04 -13.10 -25.00
C SER A 507 -2.33 -14.12 -25.88
N ALA A 508 -1.00 -14.20 -25.84
CA ALA A 508 -0.26 -15.24 -26.56
C ALA A 508 -0.62 -16.65 -26.06
N ARG A 509 -0.74 -16.84 -24.74
CA ARG A 509 -1.16 -18.11 -24.14
C ARG A 509 -2.55 -18.54 -24.60
N ALA A 510 -3.48 -17.59 -24.68
CA ALA A 510 -4.88 -17.85 -25.03
C ALA A 510 -5.08 -18.29 -26.48
N GLN A 511 -4.08 -18.11 -27.36
CA GLN A 511 -4.19 -18.54 -28.76
C GLN A 511 -4.09 -20.06 -28.89
N PRO A 512 -4.98 -20.69 -29.68
CA PRO A 512 -4.96 -22.14 -29.89
C PRO A 512 -3.79 -22.61 -30.79
N HIS A 513 -3.20 -21.70 -31.56
CA HIS A 513 -2.10 -21.94 -32.49
C HIS A 513 -0.77 -21.38 -31.98
N ASP A 514 0.33 -21.75 -32.61
CA ASP A 514 1.66 -21.21 -32.26
C ASP A 514 1.74 -19.72 -32.61
N VAL A 515 2.18 -18.91 -31.64
CA VAL A 515 2.32 -17.46 -31.77
C VAL A 515 3.80 -17.12 -31.63
N TYR A 516 4.33 -16.40 -32.61
CA TYR A 516 5.62 -15.73 -32.54
C TYR A 516 5.48 -14.36 -33.20
N TYR A 517 5.49 -13.30 -32.39
CA TYR A 517 5.27 -11.94 -32.85
C TYR A 517 6.34 -11.02 -32.27
N ILE A 518 7.01 -10.26 -33.13
CA ILE A 518 7.88 -9.15 -32.76
C ILE A 518 7.64 -8.01 -33.74
N ASN A 519 7.14 -6.85 -33.27
CA ASN A 519 6.92 -5.67 -34.11
C ASN A 519 6.77 -4.39 -33.28
N SER A 520 6.61 -3.23 -33.92
CA SER A 520 6.37 -1.94 -33.28
C SER A 520 4.90 -1.59 -33.04
N VAL A 521 3.97 -2.41 -33.57
CA VAL A 521 2.51 -2.22 -33.45
C VAL A 521 1.93 -3.42 -32.66
N PRO A 522 0.91 -3.24 -31.81
CA PRO A 522 0.17 -4.37 -31.24
C PRO A 522 -0.55 -5.16 -32.36
N PRO A 523 -0.55 -6.50 -32.35
CA PRO A 523 -1.38 -7.27 -33.28
C PRO A 523 -2.86 -6.94 -33.09
N VAL A 524 -3.63 -6.81 -34.17
CA VAL A 524 -5.08 -6.50 -34.16
C VAL A 524 -5.92 -7.54 -33.39
N SER A 525 -5.38 -8.76 -33.19
CA SER A 525 -5.98 -9.81 -32.35
C SER A 525 -5.66 -9.70 -30.86
N LEU A 526 -4.86 -8.71 -30.46
CA LEU A 526 -4.54 -8.37 -29.08
C LEU A 526 -5.27 -7.07 -28.71
N PRO A 527 -6.12 -7.04 -27.67
CA PRO A 527 -6.85 -5.83 -27.31
C PRO A 527 -5.86 -4.70 -27.01
N GLU A 528 -6.10 -3.54 -27.64
CA GLU A 528 -5.22 -2.37 -27.51
C GLU A 528 -4.96 -1.99 -26.04
N PRO A 529 -3.73 -1.57 -25.72
CA PRO A 529 -3.43 -1.02 -24.42
C PRO A 529 -3.99 0.41 -24.32
N VAL A 530 -5.14 0.55 -23.65
CA VAL A 530 -5.43 1.78 -22.87
C VAL A 530 -4.66 1.71 -21.56
#